data_AF-A0A7C5IZR8-F1
#
_entry.id   AF-A0A7C5IZR8-F1
#
_cell.length_a   1.000
_cell.length_b   1.000
_cell.length_c   1.000
_cell.angle_alpha   90.00
_cell.angle_beta   90.00
_cell.angle_gamma   90.00
#
_symmetry.space_group_name_H-M   'P 1'
#
loop_
_entity.id
_entity.type
_entity.pdbx_description
1 polymer ?
#
loop_
_entity_poly.entity_id
_entity_poly.type
_entity_poly.pdbx_seq_one_letter_code
_entity_poly.pdbx_strand_id
1 'polypeptide(L)'
;MDDPTHPGGLVEAAFDALIAGDLSAALRELRLAAKVPDRGEEAQAYIEAVEHIQHLWPDASSPSPLNGEVVGDLIDLARCAADHGRFSVALALLRHVRDEAPTDQRVPPAIREVGTLYYAWLASELGDLELVPHQVGEVPAEHAERWADVVDLVNGTSTCQEIIDTCVLGRLATLRLIVEMKRVGAIRMSRPSPTSHPHCRQRKQTLEFTAEGPVGSSVADTPRDHDGRDFDMLFSKATAAYLRRNYDEAMAYFETCAEIRPGDTRVAYNLKQLQKRSGNK
;
A
#
# COMPACT_ATOMS: atom_id res chain seq x y z
N MET A 1 16.56 -0.32 23.88
CA MET A 1 16.62 1.14 24.11
C MET A 1 17.58 1.66 23.08
N ASP A 2 17.04 2.08 21.94
CA ASP A 2 17.81 2.72 20.90
C ASP A 2 18.28 4.08 21.41
N ASP A 3 19.55 4.42 21.15
CA ASP A 3 20.11 5.71 21.52
C ASP A 3 19.34 6.81 20.76
N PRO A 4 18.66 7.74 21.46
CA PRO A 4 17.88 8.80 20.82
C PRO A 4 18.76 9.74 19.97
N THR A 5 20.09 9.62 20.03
CA THR A 5 21.02 10.37 19.17
C THR A 5 21.35 9.66 17.86
N HIS A 6 20.75 8.50 17.57
CA HIS A 6 20.98 7.83 16.30
C HIS A 6 20.45 8.73 15.15
N PRO A 7 21.27 9.07 14.14
CA PRO A 7 20.92 10.00 13.06
C PRO A 7 19.64 9.66 12.29
N GLY A 8 19.22 8.39 12.29
CA GLY A 8 17.96 7.98 11.67
C GLY A 8 16.74 8.56 12.37
N GLY A 9 16.78 8.63 13.70
CA GLY A 9 15.66 9.13 14.52
C GLY A 9 15.44 10.63 14.39
N LEU A 10 16.50 11.42 14.17
CA LEU A 10 16.38 12.88 14.01
C LEU A 10 15.65 13.28 12.72
N VAL A 11 15.93 12.59 11.61
CA VAL A 11 15.21 12.83 10.36
C VAL A 11 13.75 12.43 10.50
N GLU A 12 13.46 11.26 11.08
CA GLU A 12 12.08 10.82 11.32
C GLU A 12 11.30 11.80 12.22
N ALA A 13 11.91 12.24 13.33
CA ALA A 13 11.32 13.24 14.21
C ALA A 13 11.05 14.57 13.49
N ALA A 14 11.91 14.97 12.55
CA ALA A 14 11.67 16.16 11.76
C ALA A 14 10.44 16.03 10.85
N PHE A 15 10.26 14.87 10.22
CA PHE A 15 9.10 14.64 9.38
C PHE A 15 7.81 14.46 10.19
N ASP A 16 7.88 13.85 11.38
CA ASP A 16 6.76 13.81 12.31
C ASP A 16 6.33 15.22 12.72
N ALA A 17 7.30 16.09 13.01
CA ALA A 17 7.03 17.50 13.27
C ALA A 17 6.42 18.21 12.06
N LEU A 18 6.90 17.93 10.85
CA LEU A 18 6.35 18.47 9.61
C LEU A 18 4.89 18.03 9.38
N ILE A 19 4.58 16.75 9.62
CA ILE A 19 3.22 16.20 9.53
C ILE A 19 2.30 16.79 10.61
N ALA A 20 2.85 17.12 11.79
CA ALA A 20 2.13 17.82 12.84
C ALA A 20 1.95 19.32 12.55
N GLY A 21 2.47 19.83 11.43
CA GLY A 21 2.44 21.25 11.08
C GLY A 21 3.44 22.13 11.85
N ASP A 22 4.36 21.53 12.63
CA ASP A 22 5.40 22.24 13.38
C ASP A 22 6.70 22.33 12.56
N LEU A 23 6.70 23.25 11.60
CA LEU A 23 7.86 23.56 10.74
C LEU A 23 9.10 23.96 11.55
N SER A 24 8.92 24.60 12.71
CA SER A 24 10.04 25.05 13.56
C SER A 24 10.72 23.86 14.25
N ALA A 25 9.93 22.92 14.77
CA ALA A 25 10.48 21.67 15.29
C ALA A 25 11.13 20.85 14.18
N ALA A 26 10.52 20.75 13.00
CA ALA A 26 11.09 20.04 11.86
C ALA A 26 12.49 20.57 11.49
N LEU A 27 12.65 21.89 11.36
CA LEU A 27 13.96 22.51 11.08
C LEU A 27 14.98 22.29 12.20
N ARG A 28 14.55 22.31 13.45
CA ARG A 28 15.45 22.05 14.58
C ARG A 28 16.04 20.64 14.49
N GLU A 29 15.21 19.63 14.25
CA GLU A 29 15.65 18.24 14.17
C GLU A 29 16.50 17.99 12.91
N LEU A 30 16.15 18.57 11.74
CA LEU A 30 16.98 18.46 10.53
C LEU A 30 18.36 19.12 10.71
N ARG A 31 18.43 20.29 11.35
CA ARG A 31 19.71 20.96 11.66
C ARG A 31 20.57 20.15 12.63
N LEU A 32 19.97 19.35 13.50
CA LEU A 32 20.71 18.40 14.33
C LEU A 32 21.21 17.22 13.50
N ALA A 33 20.37 16.68 12.60
CA ALA A 33 20.75 15.60 11.70
C ALA A 33 21.89 15.98 10.74
N ALA A 34 21.90 17.22 10.23
CA ALA A 34 22.93 17.73 9.32
C ALA A 34 24.32 17.83 9.95
N LYS A 35 24.43 17.84 11.28
CA LYS A 35 25.73 17.80 11.98
C LYS A 35 26.36 16.41 11.97
N VAL A 36 25.66 15.38 11.52
CA VAL A 36 26.17 14.02 11.43
C VAL A 36 26.92 13.82 10.10
N PRO A 37 28.22 13.46 10.12
CA PRO A 37 29.08 13.51 8.93
C PRO A 37 28.59 12.70 7.73
N ASP A 38 27.93 11.57 7.99
CA ASP A 38 27.53 10.60 6.96
C ASP A 38 26.18 10.94 6.28
N ARG A 39 25.48 11.98 6.78
CA ARG A 39 24.14 12.38 6.30
C ARG A 39 23.99 13.90 6.12
N GLY A 40 25.09 14.63 6.10
CA GLY A 40 25.09 16.10 5.99
C GLY A 40 24.37 16.59 4.73
N GLU A 41 24.61 15.96 3.58
CA GLU A 41 24.00 16.35 2.30
C GLU A 41 22.49 16.06 2.25
N GLU A 42 22.05 14.87 2.68
CA GLU A 42 20.62 14.48 2.79
C GLU A 42 19.87 15.47 3.69
N ALA A 43 20.40 15.73 4.89
CA ALA A 43 19.77 16.62 5.85
C ALA A 43 19.77 18.07 5.36
N GLN A 44 20.83 18.52 4.67
CA GLN A 44 20.90 19.88 4.12
C GLN A 44 19.84 20.12 3.04
N ALA A 45 19.61 19.14 2.15
CA ALA A 45 18.56 19.22 1.15
C ALA A 45 17.16 19.35 1.80
N TYR A 46 16.92 18.62 2.90
CA TYR A 46 15.66 18.76 3.65
C TYR A 46 15.55 20.11 4.38
N ILE A 47 16.64 20.64 4.93
CA ILE A 47 16.64 21.96 5.56
C ILE A 47 16.21 23.02 4.54
N GLU A 48 16.83 23.03 3.35
CA GLU A 48 16.53 24.01 2.30
C GLU A 48 15.06 23.94 1.86
N ALA A 49 14.52 22.73 1.69
CA ALA A 49 13.12 22.54 1.35
C ALA A 49 12.16 23.02 2.46
N VAL A 50 12.43 22.69 3.72
CA VAL A 50 11.57 23.10 4.85
C VAL A 50 11.67 24.61 5.10
N GLU A 51 12.83 25.23 4.93
CA GLU A 51 12.99 26.69 5.02
C GLU A 51 12.20 27.40 3.91
N HIS A 52 12.18 26.85 2.69
CA HIS A 52 11.35 27.38 1.60
C HIS A 52 9.86 27.31 1.94
N ILE A 53 9.39 26.15 2.43
CA ILE A 53 8.00 25.95 2.86
C ILE A 53 7.64 26.93 3.99
N GLN A 54 8.52 27.12 4.98
CA GLN A 54 8.27 28.07 6.08
C GLN A 54 8.10 29.50 5.58
N HIS A 55 8.81 29.89 4.52
CA HIS A 55 8.66 31.23 3.94
C HIS A 55 7.31 31.43 3.25
N LEU A 56 6.79 30.39 2.61
CA LEU A 56 5.49 30.38 1.95
C LEU A 56 4.32 30.13 2.91
N TRP A 57 4.61 29.60 4.10
CA TRP A 57 3.65 29.24 5.14
C TRP A 57 4.03 29.85 6.52
N PRO A 58 4.00 31.19 6.67
CA PRO A 58 4.46 31.84 7.89
C PRO A 58 3.51 31.62 9.10
N ASP A 59 2.21 31.40 8.86
CA ASP A 59 1.18 31.28 9.90
C ASP A 59 0.50 29.90 9.90
N ALA A 60 1.22 28.87 10.35
CA ALA A 60 0.65 27.53 10.59
C ALA A 60 -0.47 27.49 11.65
N SER A 61 -0.71 28.60 12.34
CA SER A 61 -1.79 28.75 13.32
C SER A 61 -3.15 29.03 12.70
N SER A 62 -3.22 29.34 11.40
CA SER A 62 -4.49 29.53 10.70
C SER A 62 -4.88 28.26 9.95
N PRO A 63 -6.10 27.74 10.11
CA PRO A 63 -6.59 26.51 9.44
C PRO A 63 -6.87 26.72 7.94
N SER A 64 -6.10 27.57 7.28
CA SER A 64 -6.22 27.81 5.85
C SER A 64 -5.78 26.54 5.11
N PRO A 65 -6.52 26.12 4.07
CA PRO A 65 -6.09 24.98 3.25
C PRO A 65 -4.72 25.27 2.62
N LEU A 66 -3.93 24.21 2.39
CA LEU A 66 -2.61 24.34 1.75
C LEU A 66 -2.74 25.12 0.42
N ASN A 67 -1.89 26.12 0.23
CA ASN A 67 -1.85 26.84 -1.05
C ASN A 67 -1.22 25.91 -2.12
N GLY A 68 -1.51 26.16 -3.39
CA GLY A 68 -1.00 25.31 -4.48
C GLY A 68 0.54 25.32 -4.62
N GLU A 69 1.23 26.34 -4.12
CA GLU A 69 2.69 26.42 -4.18
C GLU A 69 3.33 25.47 -3.16
N VAL A 70 2.89 25.57 -1.90
CA VAL A 70 3.30 24.74 -0.76
C VAL A 70 2.99 23.27 -0.99
N VAL A 71 1.84 22.95 -1.61
CA VAL A 71 1.56 21.57 -2.05
C VAL A 71 2.62 21.07 -3.03
N GLY A 72 3.09 21.93 -3.95
CA GLY A 72 4.16 21.60 -4.89
C GLY A 72 5.46 21.27 -4.17
N ASP A 73 5.89 22.13 -3.25
CA ASP A 73 7.14 21.95 -2.52
C ASP A 73 7.12 20.73 -1.60
N LEU A 74 5.97 20.44 -0.97
CA LEU A 74 5.81 19.23 -0.15
C LEU A 74 5.85 17.95 -0.99
N ILE A 75 5.35 17.99 -2.24
CA ILE A 75 5.49 16.87 -3.18
C ILE A 75 6.95 16.67 -3.57
N ASP A 76 7.69 17.75 -3.86
CA ASP A 76 9.10 17.65 -4.25
C ASP A 76 9.98 17.23 -3.08
N LEU A 77 9.67 17.68 -1.85
CA LEU A 77 10.29 17.17 -0.62
C LEU A 77 10.02 15.68 -0.43
N ALA A 78 8.80 15.20 -0.67
CA ALA A 78 8.49 13.77 -0.58
C ALA A 78 9.25 12.95 -1.63
N ARG A 79 9.42 13.46 -2.85
CA ARG A 79 10.25 12.82 -3.89
C ARG A 79 11.72 12.76 -3.47
N CYS A 80 12.26 13.87 -2.98
CA CYS A 80 13.60 13.91 -2.44
C CYS A 80 13.78 12.89 -1.31
N ALA A 81 12.80 12.76 -0.41
CA ALA A 81 12.80 11.72 0.62
C ALA A 81 12.82 10.29 0.02
N ALA A 82 12.02 10.04 -1.01
CA ALA A 82 12.00 8.76 -1.71
C ALA A 82 13.34 8.43 -2.39
N ASP A 83 14.01 9.41 -3.00
CA ASP A 83 15.32 9.24 -3.64
C ASP A 83 16.42 8.82 -2.64
N HIS A 84 16.29 9.24 -1.38
CA HIS A 84 17.15 8.83 -0.27
C HIS A 84 16.68 7.54 0.42
N GLY A 85 15.72 6.81 -0.17
CA GLY A 85 15.18 5.56 0.36
C GLY A 85 14.22 5.72 1.55
N ARG A 86 13.80 6.95 1.87
CA ARG A 86 12.88 7.26 2.98
C ARG A 86 11.42 7.17 2.53
N PHE A 87 11.05 6.03 1.95
CA PHE A 87 9.74 5.84 1.33
C PHE A 87 8.55 5.91 2.31
N SER A 88 8.71 5.42 3.54
CA SER A 88 7.67 5.49 4.57
C SER A 88 7.30 6.93 4.90
N VAL A 89 8.33 7.75 5.09
CA VAL A 89 8.25 9.18 5.35
C VAL A 89 7.63 9.93 4.17
N ALA A 90 8.14 9.69 2.96
CA ALA A 90 7.61 10.29 1.73
C ALA A 90 6.11 10.02 1.56
N LEU A 91 5.67 8.77 1.77
CA LEU A 91 4.25 8.41 1.68
C LEU A 91 3.40 8.99 2.80
N ALA A 92 3.94 9.09 4.02
CA ALA A 92 3.24 9.74 5.13
C ALA A 92 3.01 11.23 4.84
N LEU A 93 4.04 11.92 4.34
CA LEU A 93 3.96 13.32 3.93
C LEU A 93 2.93 13.52 2.82
N LEU A 94 2.98 12.73 1.74
CA LEU A 94 2.02 12.86 0.64
C LEU A 94 0.57 12.55 1.06
N ARG A 95 0.36 11.65 2.02
CA ARG A 95 -0.98 11.39 2.59
C ARG A 95 -1.48 12.56 3.40
N HIS A 96 -0.62 13.16 4.22
CA HIS A 96 -0.95 14.39 4.94
C HIS A 96 -1.33 15.52 3.96
N VAL A 97 -0.52 15.75 2.92
CA VAL A 97 -0.81 16.74 1.87
C VAL A 97 -2.15 16.46 1.18
N ARG A 98 -2.48 15.19 0.92
CA ARG A 98 -3.79 14.81 0.34
C ARG A 98 -4.94 15.14 1.28
N ASP A 99 -4.75 14.93 2.58
CA ASP A 99 -5.80 15.15 3.57
C ASP A 99 -6.04 16.66 3.78
N GLU A 100 -4.99 17.48 3.72
CA GLU A 100 -5.06 18.95 3.80
C GLU A 100 -5.48 19.63 2.46
N ALA A 101 -5.18 19.01 1.32
CA ALA A 101 -5.50 19.53 -0.02
C ALA A 101 -6.16 18.45 -0.91
N PRO A 102 -7.36 17.96 -0.57
CA PRO A 102 -8.00 16.83 -1.26
C PRO A 102 -8.38 17.11 -2.71
N THR A 103 -8.47 18.39 -3.09
CA THR A 103 -8.80 18.82 -4.46
C THR A 103 -7.57 18.93 -5.37
N ASP A 104 -6.35 18.84 -4.82
CA ASP A 104 -5.13 18.99 -5.62
C ASP A 104 -4.86 17.73 -6.46
N GLN A 105 -4.87 17.89 -7.78
CA GLN A 105 -4.73 16.78 -8.72
C GLN A 105 -3.30 16.23 -8.83
N ARG A 106 -2.29 16.93 -8.29
CA ARG A 106 -0.88 16.50 -8.35
C ARG A 106 -0.55 15.44 -7.29
N VAL A 107 -1.27 15.43 -6.18
CA VAL A 107 -0.99 14.55 -5.04
C VAL A 107 -1.24 13.06 -5.35
N PRO A 108 -2.36 12.64 -5.98
CA PRO A 108 -2.58 11.22 -6.28
C PRO A 108 -1.53 10.60 -7.23
N PRO A 109 -1.11 11.27 -8.32
CA PRO A 109 0.04 10.83 -9.12
C PRO A 109 1.33 10.67 -8.31
N ALA A 110 1.67 11.64 -7.45
CA ALA A 110 2.87 11.58 -6.61
C ALA A 110 2.83 10.39 -5.63
N ILE A 111 1.69 10.12 -5.00
CA ILE A 111 1.50 8.94 -4.13
C ILE A 111 1.72 7.64 -4.92
N ARG A 112 1.20 7.54 -6.15
CA ARG A 112 1.40 6.35 -7.00
C ARG A 112 2.86 6.20 -7.43
N GLU A 113 3.52 7.28 -7.78
CA GLU A 113 4.93 7.32 -8.17
C GLU A 113 5.82 6.83 -7.02
N VAL A 114 5.75 7.47 -5.86
CA VAL A 114 6.53 7.08 -4.66
C VAL A 114 6.16 5.66 -4.22
N GLY A 115 4.88 5.28 -4.28
CA GLY A 115 4.43 3.92 -3.97
C GLY A 115 5.03 2.86 -4.90
N THR A 116 5.22 3.19 -6.18
CA THR A 116 5.84 2.31 -7.17
C THR A 116 7.33 2.15 -6.90
N LEU A 117 8.03 3.26 -6.61
CA LEU A 117 9.44 3.22 -6.23
C LEU A 117 9.66 2.41 -4.95
N TYR A 118 8.79 2.59 -3.95
CA TYR A 118 8.87 1.83 -2.71
C TYR A 118 8.64 0.33 -2.93
N TYR A 119 7.65 -0.03 -3.75
CA TYR A 119 7.41 -1.42 -4.12
C TYR A 119 8.62 -2.04 -4.81
N ALA A 120 9.21 -1.34 -5.79
CA ALA A 120 10.39 -1.81 -6.51
C ALA A 120 11.59 -2.00 -5.56
N TRP A 121 11.80 -1.07 -4.64
CA TRP A 121 12.84 -1.18 -3.62
C TRP A 121 12.63 -2.38 -2.69
N LEU A 122 11.43 -2.56 -2.13
CA LEU A 122 11.12 -3.72 -1.28
C LEU A 122 11.24 -5.05 -2.03
N ALA A 123 10.82 -5.09 -3.30
CA ALA A 123 10.96 -6.27 -4.14
C ALA A 123 12.44 -6.62 -4.36
N SER A 124 13.28 -5.61 -4.62
CA SER A 124 14.73 -5.79 -4.76
C SER A 124 15.37 -6.34 -3.48
N GLU A 125 14.87 -5.93 -2.31
CA GLU A 125 15.35 -6.41 -1.02
C GLU A 125 14.94 -7.86 -0.73
N LEU A 126 13.75 -8.28 -1.18
CA LEU A 126 13.39 -9.70 -1.15
C LEU A 126 14.24 -10.53 -2.11
N GLY A 127 14.58 -9.96 -3.27
CA GLY A 127 15.30 -10.61 -4.35
C GLY A 127 14.32 -11.03 -5.46
N ASP A 128 14.14 -12.34 -5.62
CA ASP A 128 13.19 -12.90 -6.60
C ASP A 128 11.82 -13.11 -5.94
N LEU A 129 10.76 -12.54 -6.51
CA LEU A 129 9.38 -12.70 -5.99
C LEU A 129 8.84 -14.13 -6.20
N GLU A 130 9.53 -14.96 -6.98
CA GLU A 130 9.26 -16.39 -7.11
C GLU A 130 9.82 -17.22 -5.94
N LEU A 131 10.55 -16.60 -4.99
CA LEU A 131 10.99 -17.28 -3.77
C LEU A 131 9.81 -17.64 -2.87
N VAL A 132 9.94 -18.78 -2.20
CA VAL A 132 8.95 -19.31 -1.27
C VAL A 132 9.41 -18.98 0.16
N PRO A 133 8.65 -18.18 0.92
CA PRO A 133 8.94 -17.93 2.33
C PRO A 133 8.54 -19.15 3.16
N HIS A 134 9.41 -19.54 4.09
CA HIS A 134 9.17 -20.55 5.11
C HIS A 134 9.27 -19.90 6.47
N GLN A 135 8.27 -20.09 7.33
CA GLN A 135 8.34 -19.62 8.71
C GLN A 135 9.46 -20.33 9.47
N VAL A 136 10.23 -19.55 10.23
CA VAL A 136 11.32 -20.02 11.08
C VAL A 136 10.98 -19.66 12.53
N GLY A 137 10.55 -20.67 13.29
CA GLY A 137 10.19 -20.49 14.70
C GLY A 137 8.84 -19.80 14.91
N GLU A 138 8.61 -19.37 16.14
CA GLU A 138 7.40 -18.66 16.55
C GLU A 138 7.48 -17.17 16.18
N VAL A 139 6.33 -16.59 15.83
CA VAL A 139 6.22 -15.15 15.57
C VAL A 139 6.42 -14.40 16.90
N PRO A 140 7.31 -13.40 16.97
CA PRO A 140 7.47 -12.59 18.18
C PRO A 140 6.13 -11.97 18.61
N ALA A 141 5.87 -11.96 19.91
CA ALA A 141 4.58 -11.50 20.45
C ALA A 141 4.27 -10.05 20.06
N GLU A 142 5.28 -9.18 19.95
CA GLU A 142 5.11 -7.79 19.49
C GLU A 142 4.59 -7.66 18.05
N HIS A 143 4.71 -8.71 17.24
CA HIS A 143 4.38 -8.71 15.82
C HIS A 143 3.18 -9.60 15.47
N ALA A 144 2.70 -10.41 16.42
CA ALA A 144 1.69 -11.43 16.18
C ALA A 144 0.39 -10.89 15.55
N GLU A 145 -0.15 -9.79 16.07
CA GLU A 145 -1.36 -9.17 15.53
C GLU A 145 -1.14 -8.59 14.13
N ARG A 146 -0.03 -7.87 13.94
CA ARG A 146 0.27 -7.16 12.70
C ARG A 146 0.61 -8.11 11.54
N TRP A 147 1.16 -9.28 11.83
CA TRP A 147 1.58 -10.26 10.82
C TRP A 147 0.55 -11.35 10.57
N ALA A 148 -0.54 -11.44 11.35
CA ALA A 148 -1.50 -12.52 11.30
C ALA A 148 -1.97 -12.85 9.87
N ASP A 149 -2.42 -11.83 9.12
CA ASP A 149 -2.92 -12.00 7.75
C ASP A 149 -1.88 -12.52 6.75
N VAL A 150 -0.59 -12.28 7.01
CA VAL A 150 0.50 -12.71 6.12
C VAL A 150 1.05 -14.06 6.56
N VAL A 151 1.18 -14.30 7.87
CA VAL A 151 1.68 -15.56 8.45
C VAL A 151 0.83 -16.74 7.99
N ASP A 152 -0.49 -16.60 7.97
CA ASP A 152 -1.41 -17.65 7.50
C ASP A 152 -1.19 -18.02 6.01
N LEU A 153 -0.62 -17.11 5.22
CA LEU A 153 -0.28 -17.31 3.81
C LEU A 153 1.14 -17.87 3.61
N VAL A 154 2.03 -17.74 4.61
CA VAL A 154 3.40 -18.28 4.60
C VAL A 154 3.37 -19.78 4.93
N ASN A 155 2.81 -20.56 4.01
CA ASN A 155 2.63 -22.00 4.14
C ASN A 155 3.84 -22.84 3.65
N GLY A 156 4.94 -22.20 3.22
CA GLY A 156 6.10 -22.88 2.66
C GLY A 156 5.91 -23.47 1.26
N THR A 157 4.81 -23.13 0.58
CA THR A 157 4.51 -23.56 -0.80
C THR A 157 4.18 -22.40 -1.74
N SER A 158 3.54 -21.35 -1.23
CA SER A 158 3.19 -20.17 -2.01
C SER A 158 4.39 -19.24 -2.23
N THR A 159 4.54 -18.72 -3.45
CA THR A 159 5.62 -17.74 -3.71
C THR A 159 5.31 -16.38 -3.08
N CYS A 160 6.32 -15.53 -2.93
CA CYS A 160 6.10 -14.16 -2.46
C CYS A 160 5.09 -13.42 -3.35
N GLN A 161 5.17 -13.59 -4.68
CA GLN A 161 4.21 -13.00 -5.61
C GLN A 161 2.78 -13.49 -5.37
N GLU A 162 2.58 -14.79 -5.17
CA GLU A 162 1.24 -15.36 -4.87
C GLU A 162 0.67 -14.83 -3.56
N ILE A 163 1.51 -14.71 -2.52
CA ILE A 163 1.11 -14.14 -1.23
C ILE A 163 0.72 -12.67 -1.41
N ILE A 164 1.53 -11.88 -2.12
CA ILE A 164 1.27 -10.46 -2.42
C ILE A 164 -0.05 -10.26 -3.17
N ASP A 165 -0.39 -11.15 -4.09
CA ASP A 165 -1.62 -11.06 -4.89
C ASP A 165 -2.86 -11.61 -4.16
N THR A 166 -2.67 -12.46 -3.14
CA THR A 166 -3.78 -13.09 -2.39
C THR A 166 -4.14 -12.34 -1.12
N CYS A 167 -3.17 -11.66 -0.50
CA CYS A 167 -3.37 -11.00 0.79
C CYS A 167 -4.30 -9.78 0.70
N VAL A 168 -5.19 -9.65 1.68
CA VAL A 168 -6.21 -8.59 1.74
C VAL A 168 -5.63 -7.20 2.04
N LEU A 169 -4.41 -7.13 2.57
CA LEU A 169 -3.73 -5.88 2.91
C LEU A 169 -3.30 -5.07 1.68
N GLY A 170 -3.33 -5.69 0.50
CA GLY A 170 -2.85 -5.11 -0.75
C GLY A 170 -1.35 -5.26 -0.95
N ARG A 171 -0.90 -5.03 -2.18
CA ARG A 171 0.44 -5.45 -2.65
C ARG A 171 1.59 -4.85 -1.84
N LEU A 172 1.56 -3.53 -1.63
CA LEU A 172 2.65 -2.80 -0.95
C LEU A 172 2.73 -3.14 0.55
N ALA A 173 1.59 -3.19 1.23
CA ALA A 173 1.54 -3.51 2.66
C ALA A 173 2.00 -4.95 2.93
N THR A 174 1.52 -5.90 2.11
CA THR A 174 1.92 -7.30 2.18
C THR A 174 3.42 -7.46 1.96
N LEU A 175 3.96 -6.85 0.90
CA LEU A 175 5.38 -6.91 0.59
C LEU A 175 6.25 -6.33 1.72
N ARG A 176 5.83 -5.21 2.32
CA ARG A 176 6.50 -4.60 3.49
C ARG A 176 6.57 -5.57 4.66
N LEU A 177 5.46 -6.25 4.98
CA LEU A 177 5.43 -7.23 6.07
C LEU A 177 6.34 -8.42 5.80
N ILE A 178 6.38 -8.94 4.56
CA ILE A 178 7.30 -10.03 4.19
C ILE A 178 8.76 -9.60 4.37
N VAL A 179 9.13 -8.39 3.94
CA VAL A 179 10.49 -7.85 4.16
C VAL A 179 10.81 -7.72 5.64
N GLU A 180 9.88 -7.20 6.44
CA GLU A 180 10.02 -7.06 7.90
C GLU A 180 10.24 -8.43 8.57
N MET A 181 9.40 -9.42 8.24
CA MET A 181 9.54 -10.80 8.70
C MET A 181 10.91 -11.40 8.32
N LYS A 182 11.40 -11.13 7.10
CA LYS A 182 12.72 -11.59 6.64
C LYS A 182 13.84 -10.95 7.45
N ARG A 183 13.77 -9.65 7.75
CA ARG A 183 14.78 -8.91 8.54
C ARG A 183 14.86 -9.40 9.98
N VAL A 184 13.72 -9.68 10.60
CA VAL A 184 13.64 -10.22 11.98
C VAL A 184 14.04 -11.70 12.03
N GLY A 185 14.20 -12.35 10.88
CA GLY A 185 14.55 -13.77 10.79
C GLY A 185 13.37 -14.72 11.05
N ALA A 186 12.15 -14.20 11.04
CA ALA A 186 10.92 -14.99 11.21
C ALA A 186 10.58 -15.83 9.97
N ILE A 187 11.15 -15.49 8.81
CA ILE A 187 11.04 -16.29 7.60
C ILE A 187 12.38 -16.49 6.92
N ARG A 188 12.54 -17.65 6.26
CA ARG A 188 13.65 -17.97 5.37
C ARG A 188 13.13 -18.14 3.95
N MET A 189 13.85 -17.56 2.99
CA MET A 189 13.52 -17.69 1.57
C MET A 189 14.18 -18.92 0.96
N SER A 190 13.42 -19.71 0.23
CA SER A 190 13.90 -20.86 -0.53
C SER A 190 13.49 -20.74 -1.99
N ARG A 191 14.31 -21.32 -2.89
CA ARG A 191 13.86 -21.51 -4.27
C ARG A 191 12.77 -22.58 -4.31
N PRO A 192 11.74 -22.43 -5.15
CA PRO A 192 10.72 -23.45 -5.31
C PRO A 192 11.38 -24.76 -5.75
N SER A 193 10.97 -25.88 -5.14
CA SER A 193 11.49 -27.19 -5.52
C SER A 193 11.02 -27.51 -6.95
N PRO A 194 11.89 -28.01 -7.85
CA PRO A 194 11.47 -28.41 -9.19
C PRO A 194 10.43 -29.54 -9.18
N THR A 195 10.28 -30.25 -8.06
CA THR A 195 9.32 -31.37 -7.91
C THR A 195 7.93 -30.95 -7.45
N SER A 196 7.72 -29.71 -6.97
CA SER A 196 6.36 -29.22 -6.67
C SER A 196 5.65 -28.91 -7.98
N HIS A 197 4.81 -29.85 -8.41
CA HIS A 197 4.00 -29.71 -9.63
C HIS A 197 3.16 -28.43 -9.59
N PRO A 198 3.04 -27.72 -10.74
CA PRO A 198 2.45 -26.40 -10.85
C PRO A 198 0.92 -26.46 -10.82
N HIS A 199 0.31 -26.89 -9.72
CA HIS A 199 -1.15 -26.83 -9.60
C HIS A 199 -1.69 -25.39 -9.45
N CYS A 200 -0.83 -24.40 -9.18
CA CYS A 200 -1.22 -22.99 -9.07
C CYS A 200 -0.92 -22.13 -10.32
N ARG A 201 -0.22 -22.67 -11.34
CA ARG A 201 0.25 -21.85 -12.49
C ARG A 201 -0.76 -21.72 -13.65
N GLN A 202 -1.97 -22.27 -13.53
CA GLN A 202 -3.02 -22.15 -14.55
C GLN A 202 -3.88 -20.88 -14.46
N ARG A 203 -3.51 -19.90 -13.63
CA ARG A 203 -4.19 -18.60 -13.59
C ARG A 203 -3.34 -17.51 -14.24
N LYS A 204 -2.93 -17.71 -15.50
CA LYS A 204 -2.57 -16.58 -16.37
C LYS A 204 -3.86 -15.80 -16.68
N GLN A 205 -4.23 -14.88 -15.79
CA GLN A 205 -5.08 -13.77 -16.19
C GLN A 205 -4.20 -12.81 -16.99
N THR A 206 -4.32 -12.92 -18.31
CA THR A 206 -4.04 -11.81 -19.22
C THR A 206 -4.95 -10.65 -18.81
N LEU A 207 -4.46 -9.79 -17.90
CA LEU A 207 -4.97 -8.44 -17.71
C LEU A 207 -4.30 -7.59 -18.79
N GLU A 208 -4.82 -7.69 -20.00
CA GLU A 208 -4.57 -6.70 -21.04
C GLU A 208 -5.25 -5.40 -20.61
N PHE A 209 -4.43 -4.47 -20.12
CA PHE A 209 -4.77 -3.08 -19.94
C PHE A 209 -4.93 -2.46 -21.33
N THR A 210 -6.13 -2.56 -21.91
CA THR A 210 -6.51 -1.77 -23.08
C THR A 210 -6.88 -0.38 -22.60
N ALA A 211 -5.89 0.50 -22.62
CA ALA A 211 -6.14 1.93 -22.73
C ALA A 211 -6.66 2.22 -24.15
N GLU A 212 -7.58 3.18 -24.23
CA GLU A 212 -8.16 3.81 -25.43
C GLU A 212 -9.47 3.20 -25.98
N GLY A 213 -10.56 3.87 -25.59
CA GLY A 213 -11.85 3.87 -26.27
C GLY A 213 -12.56 5.21 -26.02
N PRO A 214 -13.21 5.81 -27.04
CA PRO A 214 -13.52 7.24 -27.09
C PRO A 214 -14.69 7.65 -26.20
N VAL A 215 -14.56 8.83 -25.61
CA VAL A 215 -15.57 9.54 -24.84
C VAL A 215 -16.72 9.96 -25.77
N GLY A 216 -17.81 9.19 -25.74
CA GLY A 216 -19.11 9.58 -26.27
C GLY A 216 -20.09 9.83 -25.13
N SER A 217 -20.11 11.06 -24.61
CA SER A 217 -21.09 11.51 -23.62
C SER A 217 -22.50 11.51 -24.23
N SER A 218 -23.36 10.63 -23.72
CA SER A 218 -24.81 10.82 -23.75
C SER A 218 -25.30 10.77 -22.31
N VAL A 219 -25.56 11.95 -21.75
CA VAL A 219 -26.07 12.13 -20.39
C VAL A 219 -27.57 11.89 -20.44
N ALA A 220 -28.00 10.71 -20.01
CA ALA A 220 -29.37 10.47 -19.60
C ALA A 220 -29.37 10.35 -18.07
N ASP A 221 -30.02 11.32 -17.41
CA ASP A 221 -30.34 11.32 -15.98
C ASP A 221 -31.07 10.02 -15.61
N THR A 222 -30.36 9.09 -14.95
CA THR A 222 -31.00 7.99 -14.22
C THR A 222 -31.16 8.37 -12.74
N PRO A 223 -32.29 8.00 -12.11
CA PRO A 223 -32.58 8.30 -10.72
C PRO A 223 -31.52 7.66 -9.80
N ARG A 224 -31.03 8.46 -8.84
CA ARG A 224 -29.89 8.13 -7.97
C ARG A 224 -30.07 6.81 -7.20
N ASP A 225 -29.13 5.91 -7.50
CA ASP A 225 -28.79 4.61 -6.93
C ASP A 225 -28.79 4.55 -5.38
N HIS A 226 -29.87 4.03 -4.79
CA HIS A 226 -29.78 3.38 -3.48
C HIS A 226 -29.26 1.92 -3.60
N ASP A 227 -29.41 1.30 -4.78
CA ASP A 227 -29.06 -0.11 -5.02
C ASP A 227 -27.55 -0.37 -5.08
N GLY A 228 -26.72 0.67 -5.28
CA GLY A 228 -25.27 0.52 -5.40
C GLY A 228 -24.57 0.12 -4.11
N ARG A 229 -25.00 0.68 -2.96
CA ARG A 229 -24.34 0.40 -1.66
C ARG A 229 -24.63 -1.02 -1.17
N ASP A 230 -25.86 -1.49 -1.38
CA ASP A 230 -26.26 -2.83 -0.98
C ASP A 230 -25.54 -3.89 -1.83
N PHE A 231 -25.38 -3.61 -3.14
CA PHE A 231 -24.59 -4.46 -4.02
C PHE A 231 -23.13 -4.58 -3.57
N ASP A 232 -22.44 -3.46 -3.31
CA ASP A 232 -21.02 -3.49 -2.94
C ASP A 232 -20.80 -4.21 -1.61
N MET A 233 -21.68 -3.98 -0.63
CA MET A 233 -21.64 -4.67 0.66
C MET A 233 -21.85 -6.19 0.50
N LEU A 234 -22.83 -6.62 -0.30
CA LEU A 234 -23.09 -8.04 -0.57
C LEU A 234 -21.91 -8.68 -1.31
N PHE A 235 -21.34 -7.98 -2.29
CA PHE A 235 -20.18 -8.47 -3.04
C PHE A 235 -18.95 -8.66 -2.13
N SER A 236 -18.70 -7.74 -1.21
CA SER A 236 -17.66 -7.89 -0.19
C SER A 236 -17.91 -9.07 0.74
N LYS A 237 -19.15 -9.28 1.22
CA LYS A 237 -19.52 -10.46 2.04
C LYS A 237 -19.30 -11.77 1.30
N ALA A 238 -19.73 -11.84 0.03
CA ALA A 238 -19.55 -13.00 -0.82
C ALA A 238 -18.06 -13.35 -0.98
N THR A 239 -17.22 -12.33 -1.22
CA THR A 239 -15.77 -12.50 -1.37
C THR A 239 -15.13 -12.97 -0.06
N ALA A 240 -15.52 -12.40 1.08
CA ALA A 240 -15.01 -12.83 2.39
C ALA A 240 -15.38 -14.29 2.71
N ALA A 241 -16.62 -14.69 2.46
CA ALA A 241 -17.05 -16.08 2.63
C ALA A 241 -16.28 -17.04 1.72
N TYR A 242 -16.04 -16.63 0.46
CA TYR A 242 -15.24 -17.39 -0.50
C TYR A 242 -13.81 -17.61 -0.03
N LEU A 243 -13.15 -16.57 0.51
CA LEU A 243 -11.78 -16.65 1.04
C LEU A 243 -11.69 -17.58 2.25
N ARG A 244 -12.73 -17.59 3.10
CA ARG A 244 -12.87 -18.54 4.23
C ARG A 244 -13.21 -19.97 3.81
N ARG A 245 -13.30 -20.24 2.50
CA ARG A 245 -13.74 -21.53 1.92
C ARG A 245 -15.15 -21.97 2.33
N ASN A 246 -15.98 -21.04 2.80
CA ASN A 246 -17.39 -21.29 3.02
C ASN A 246 -18.16 -21.11 1.71
N TYR A 247 -18.03 -22.09 0.81
CA TYR A 247 -18.50 -21.96 -0.57
C TYR A 247 -20.02 -21.86 -0.70
N ASP A 248 -20.77 -22.50 0.21
CA ASP A 248 -22.24 -22.47 0.18
C ASP A 248 -22.76 -21.07 0.54
N GLU A 249 -22.18 -20.44 1.57
CA GLU A 249 -22.50 -19.06 1.96
C GLU A 249 -22.05 -18.04 0.89
N ALA A 250 -20.86 -18.22 0.32
CA ALA A 250 -20.37 -17.37 -0.76
C ALA A 250 -21.28 -17.40 -1.99
N MET A 251 -21.77 -18.60 -2.35
CA MET A 251 -22.67 -18.80 -3.48
C MET A 251 -24.00 -18.06 -3.26
N ALA A 252 -24.60 -18.19 -2.08
CA ALA A 252 -25.83 -17.49 -1.73
C ALA A 252 -25.69 -15.95 -1.88
N TYR A 253 -24.61 -15.35 -1.35
CA TYR A 253 -24.40 -13.91 -1.50
C TYR A 253 -24.17 -13.49 -2.95
N PHE A 254 -23.41 -14.26 -3.73
CA PHE A 254 -23.21 -13.94 -5.15
C PHE A 254 -24.49 -14.10 -5.98
N GLU A 255 -25.38 -15.04 -5.65
CA GLU A 255 -26.69 -15.16 -6.28
C GLU A 255 -27.54 -13.91 -6.01
N THR A 256 -27.58 -13.42 -4.76
CA THR A 256 -28.25 -12.15 -4.44
C THR A 256 -27.66 -10.96 -5.21
N CYS A 257 -26.33 -10.91 -5.36
CA CYS A 257 -25.70 -9.88 -6.19
C CYS A 257 -26.15 -9.96 -7.67
N ALA A 258 -26.34 -11.18 -8.20
CA ALA A 258 -26.78 -11.40 -9.57
C ALA A 258 -28.24 -10.98 -9.79
N GLU A 259 -29.08 -11.08 -8.76
CA GLU A 259 -30.47 -10.58 -8.77
C GLU A 259 -30.52 -9.04 -8.79
N ILE A 260 -29.67 -8.37 -8.00
CA ILE A 260 -29.63 -6.90 -7.94
C ILE A 260 -29.06 -6.31 -9.23
N ARG A 261 -28.00 -6.91 -9.78
CA ARG A 261 -27.37 -6.46 -11.04
C ARG A 261 -27.22 -7.61 -12.03
N PRO A 262 -28.31 -8.00 -12.72
CA PRO A 262 -28.25 -9.02 -13.74
C PRO A 262 -27.33 -8.57 -14.88
N GLY A 263 -26.24 -9.32 -15.10
CA GLY A 263 -25.24 -9.00 -16.11
C GLY A 263 -23.92 -8.45 -15.56
N ASP A 264 -23.75 -8.28 -14.24
CA ASP A 264 -22.41 -7.98 -13.69
C ASP A 264 -21.47 -9.17 -13.95
N THR A 265 -20.45 -8.93 -14.79
CA THR A 265 -19.51 -9.96 -15.25
C THR A 265 -18.65 -10.50 -14.12
N ARG A 266 -18.40 -9.72 -13.06
CA ARG A 266 -17.62 -10.16 -11.89
C ARG A 266 -18.41 -11.18 -11.08
N VAL A 267 -19.70 -10.95 -10.88
CA VAL A 267 -20.59 -11.87 -10.15
C VAL A 267 -20.72 -13.19 -10.92
N ALA A 268 -21.02 -13.12 -12.22
CA ALA A 268 -21.15 -14.30 -13.08
C ALA A 268 -19.87 -15.15 -13.11
N TYR A 269 -18.70 -14.51 -13.17
CA TYR A 269 -17.42 -15.21 -13.11
C TYR A 269 -17.24 -15.95 -11.78
N ASN A 270 -17.50 -15.29 -10.64
CA ASN A 270 -17.33 -15.90 -9.32
C ASN A 270 -18.30 -17.07 -9.07
N LEU A 271 -19.57 -16.95 -9.48
CA LEU A 271 -20.54 -18.06 -9.41
C LEU A 271 -20.07 -19.28 -10.21
N LYS A 272 -19.58 -19.06 -11.43
CA LYS A 272 -19.04 -20.15 -12.27
C LYS A 272 -17.84 -20.85 -11.63
N GLN A 273 -16.97 -20.10 -10.93
CA GLN A 273 -15.84 -20.68 -10.20
C GLN A 273 -16.30 -21.48 -8.99
N LEU A 274 -17.29 -20.98 -8.25
CA LEU A 274 -17.89 -21.68 -7.11
C LEU A 274 -18.54 -22.99 -7.54
N GLN A 275 -19.33 -23.00 -8.61
CA GLN A 275 -19.98 -24.19 -9.16
C GLN A 275 -18.98 -25.28 -9.56
N LYS A 276 -17.83 -24.89 -10.16
CA LYS A 276 -16.75 -25.83 -10.48
C LYS A 276 -16.13 -26.47 -9.24
N ARG A 277 -16.04 -25.72 -8.13
CA ARG A 277 -15.45 -26.20 -6.88
C ARG A 277 -16.41 -27.03 -6.06
N SER A 278 -17.71 -26.73 -6.09
CA SER A 278 -18.74 -27.49 -5.37
C SER A 278 -19.03 -28.84 -6.04
N GLY A 279 -18.93 -28.93 -7.37
CA GLY A 279 -19.11 -30.17 -8.13
C GLY A 279 -17.94 -31.16 -8.06
N ASN A 280 -16.85 -30.82 -7.37
CA ASN A 280 -15.64 -31.63 -7.24
C ASN A 280 -15.49 -32.25 -5.83
N LYS A 281 -16.57 -32.28 -5.04
CA LYS A 281 -16.66 -32.92 -3.71
C LYS A 281 -16.87 -34.43 -3.81
#